data_AF-A0A9D6XDI5-F1
#
_entry.id   AF-A0A9D6XDI5-F1
#
_cell.length_a   1.000
_cell.length_b   1.000
_cell.length_c   1.000
_cell.angle_alpha   90.00
_cell.angle_beta   90.00
_cell.angle_gamma   90.00
#
_symmetry.space_group_name_H-M   'P 1'
#
loop_
_entity.id
_entity.type
_entity.pdbx_description
1 polymer ?
#
loop_
_entity_poly.entity_id
_entity_poly.type
_entity_poly.pdbx_seq_one_letter_code
_entity_poly.pdbx_strand_id
1 'polypeptide(L)'
;HQKWLGDIKETQGHAVNYPLIGDADLTVAKLYDMIHPNALDNMTVRNVFIIGPDKKVKLTLTYPASCGRNFDELLRVIDSLQLTSKHKLATPANWKNGEDCIITPAVNDEEAKKMFPGFKTVKPYLRYTPQPK
;
A
#
# COMPACT_ATOMS: atom_id res chain seq x y z
N HIS A 1 17.29 -5.55 -19.17
CA HIS A 1 17.27 -4.53 -18.10
C HIS A 1 18.35 -3.48 -18.26
N GLN A 2 19.65 -3.81 -18.28
CA GLN A 2 20.73 -2.82 -18.24
C GLN A 2 20.66 -1.73 -19.33
N LYS A 3 20.36 -2.10 -20.58
CA LYS A 3 20.19 -1.11 -21.66
C LYS A 3 19.03 -0.13 -21.38
N TRP A 4 17.86 -0.68 -21.03
CA TRP A 4 16.66 0.10 -20.72
C TRP A 4 16.81 1.03 -19.50
N LEU A 5 17.63 0.65 -18.51
CA LEU A 5 17.99 1.54 -17.39
C LEU A 5 18.68 2.83 -17.86
N GLY A 6 19.45 2.75 -18.96
CA GLY A 6 20.03 3.92 -19.62
C GLY A 6 18.95 4.85 -20.16
N ASP A 7 17.98 4.30 -20.90
CA ASP A 7 16.85 5.07 -21.45
C ASP A 7 16.02 5.75 -20.35
N ILE A 8 15.78 5.07 -19.22
CA ILE A 8 15.06 5.69 -18.08
C ILE A 8 15.86 6.87 -17.52
N LYS A 9 17.17 6.70 -17.31
CA LYS A 9 18.02 7.78 -16.79
C LYS A 9 18.03 8.98 -17.73
N GLU A 10 18.18 8.73 -19.03
CA GLU A 10 18.18 9.76 -20.06
C GLU A 10 16.85 10.52 -20.09
N THR A 11 15.73 9.80 -20.14
CA THR A 11 14.41 10.42 -20.35
C THR A 11 13.79 11.02 -19.08
N GLN A 12 14.08 10.47 -17.89
CA GLN A 12 13.50 10.90 -16.62
C GLN A 12 14.46 11.75 -15.77
N GLY A 13 15.71 11.92 -16.24
CA GLY A 13 16.77 12.66 -15.53
C GLY A 13 17.33 11.95 -14.29
N HIS A 14 16.83 10.77 -13.94
CA HIS A 14 17.19 10.04 -12.73
C HIS A 14 17.43 8.56 -13.02
N ALA A 15 18.53 8.02 -12.49
CA ALA A 15 18.81 6.59 -12.59
C ALA A 15 17.93 5.80 -11.62
N VAL A 16 17.44 4.64 -12.07
CA VAL A 16 16.78 3.67 -11.18
C VAL A 16 17.79 3.19 -10.14
N ASN A 17 17.40 3.26 -8.87
CA ASN A 17 18.25 2.92 -7.72
C ASN A 17 17.75 1.67 -6.97
N TYR A 18 16.88 0.88 -7.58
CA TYR A 18 16.35 -0.37 -7.05
C TYR A 18 16.56 -1.53 -8.03
N PRO A 19 16.65 -2.78 -7.55
CA PRO A 19 16.89 -3.94 -8.41
C PRO A 19 15.70 -4.23 -9.35
N LEU A 20 16.01 -4.82 -10.50
CA LEU A 20 15.03 -5.36 -11.44
C LEU A 20 15.23 -6.87 -11.56
N ILE A 21 14.25 -7.65 -11.09
CA ILE A 21 14.26 -9.11 -11.17
C ILE A 21 14.00 -9.54 -12.61
N GLY A 22 14.88 -10.37 -13.17
CA GLY A 22 14.66 -11.02 -14.46
C GLY A 22 13.95 -12.36 -14.27
N ASP A 23 12.70 -12.43 -14.70
CA ASP A 23 11.83 -13.61 -14.54
C ASP A 23 11.58 -14.28 -15.90
N ALA A 24 12.67 -14.70 -16.57
CA ALA A 24 12.61 -15.16 -17.96
C ALA A 24 11.82 -16.47 -18.15
N ASP A 25 11.74 -17.31 -17.13
CA ASP A 25 10.97 -18.56 -17.12
C ASP A 25 9.54 -18.39 -16.56
N LEU A 26 9.18 -17.16 -16.17
CA LEU A 26 7.88 -16.78 -15.61
C LEU A 26 7.57 -17.43 -14.26
N THR A 27 8.58 -17.93 -13.55
CA THR A 27 8.39 -18.62 -12.27
C THR A 27 7.73 -17.69 -11.24
N VAL A 28 8.23 -16.46 -11.09
CA VAL A 28 7.68 -15.49 -10.13
C VAL A 28 6.31 -15.00 -10.60
N ALA A 29 6.18 -14.67 -11.88
CA ALA A 29 4.94 -14.18 -12.46
C ALA A 29 3.77 -15.16 -12.28
N LYS A 30 4.00 -16.47 -12.48
CA LYS A 30 2.98 -17.51 -12.27
C LYS A 30 2.68 -17.73 -10.79
N LEU A 31 3.71 -17.73 -9.93
CA LEU A 31 3.53 -17.95 -8.49
C LEU A 31 2.66 -16.87 -7.84
N TYR A 32 2.76 -15.63 -8.31
CA TYR A 32 2.04 -14.47 -7.78
C TYR A 32 0.86 -14.02 -8.65
N ASP A 33 0.41 -14.85 -9.59
CA ASP A 33 -0.74 -14.59 -10.47
C ASP A 33 -0.67 -13.21 -11.17
N MET A 34 0.52 -12.89 -11.70
CA MET A 34 0.78 -11.61 -12.36
C MET A 34 0.43 -11.61 -13.85
N ILE A 35 -0.02 -12.73 -14.41
CA ILE A 35 -0.32 -12.86 -15.84
C ILE A 35 -1.84 -12.91 -15.99
N HIS A 36 -2.42 -11.87 -16.58
CA HIS A 36 -3.86 -11.86 -16.83
C HIS A 36 -4.22 -12.88 -17.92
N PRO A 37 -5.35 -13.61 -17.81
CA PRO A 37 -5.74 -14.63 -18.80
C PRO A 37 -5.83 -14.11 -20.25
N ASN A 38 -6.17 -12.82 -20.41
CA ASN A 38 -6.25 -12.14 -21.69
C ASN A 38 -5.00 -11.30 -22.04
N ALA A 39 -3.90 -11.47 -21.32
CA ALA A 39 -2.65 -10.79 -21.66
C ALA A 39 -2.08 -11.39 -22.95
N LEU A 40 -1.74 -10.53 -23.90
CA LEU A 40 -0.91 -10.92 -25.04
C LEU A 40 0.48 -11.30 -24.51
N ASP A 41 1.05 -12.39 -25.02
CA ASP A 41 2.47 -12.73 -24.92
C ASP A 41 3.03 -13.02 -23.51
N ASN A 42 2.25 -13.61 -22.59
CA ASN A 42 2.71 -13.98 -21.24
C ASN A 42 3.31 -12.80 -20.44
N MET A 43 2.97 -11.57 -20.79
CA MET A 43 3.44 -10.39 -20.08
C MET A 43 2.72 -10.24 -18.75
N THR A 44 3.44 -9.80 -17.72
CA THR A 44 2.83 -9.44 -16.46
C THR A 44 1.95 -8.20 -16.61
N VAL A 45 0.84 -8.16 -15.86
CA VAL A 45 0.15 -6.91 -15.59
C VAL A 45 0.89 -6.14 -14.50
N ARG A 46 0.46 -4.91 -14.23
CA ARG A 46 1.18 -3.99 -13.35
C ARG A 46 0.74 -4.24 -11.90
N ASN A 47 1.22 -5.33 -11.31
CA ASN A 47 1.00 -5.63 -9.90
C ASN A 47 1.88 -4.76 -8.98
N VAL A 48 1.39 -4.51 -7.77
CA VAL A 48 2.16 -4.00 -6.63
C VAL A 48 1.86 -4.89 -5.43
N PHE A 49 2.91 -5.36 -4.76
CA PHE A 49 2.81 -6.11 -3.51
C PHE A 49 3.53 -5.32 -2.41
N ILE A 50 2.83 -4.98 -1.34
CA ILE A 50 3.44 -4.41 -0.14
C ILE A 50 3.63 -5.55 0.86
N ILE A 51 4.88 -5.84 1.21
CA ILE A 51 5.25 -6.96 2.07
C ILE A 51 5.77 -6.41 3.40
N GLY A 52 5.20 -6.88 4.51
CA GLY A 52 5.61 -6.47 5.84
C GLY A 52 6.93 -7.11 6.30
N PRO A 53 7.53 -6.62 7.39
CA PRO A 53 8.72 -7.23 8.00
C PRO A 53 8.52 -8.72 8.37
N ASP A 54 7.27 -9.09 8.69
CA ASP A 54 6.81 -10.45 8.97
C ASP A 54 6.66 -11.34 7.72
N LYS A 55 7.11 -10.85 6.56
CA LYS A 55 7.09 -11.55 5.26
C LYS A 55 5.69 -11.84 4.73
N LYS A 56 4.65 -11.22 5.31
CA LYS A 56 3.27 -11.35 4.83
C LYS A 56 2.92 -10.21 3.87
N VAL A 57 2.15 -10.54 2.84
CA VAL A 57 1.53 -9.54 1.96
C VAL A 57 0.51 -8.74 2.77
N LYS A 58 0.65 -7.41 2.77
CA LYS A 58 -0.24 -6.47 3.46
C LYS A 58 -1.26 -5.86 2.52
N LEU A 59 -0.88 -5.69 1.26
CA LEU A 59 -1.73 -5.10 0.23
C LEU A 59 -1.23 -5.54 -1.14
N THR A 60 -2.19 -5.82 -2.03
CA THR A 60 -1.96 -6.08 -3.46
C THR A 60 -2.78 -5.11 -4.29
N LEU A 61 -2.18 -4.51 -5.31
CA LEU A 61 -2.89 -3.77 -6.35
C LEU A 61 -2.59 -4.39 -7.70
N THR A 62 -3.61 -4.46 -8.56
CA THR A 62 -3.49 -5.03 -9.90
C THR A 62 -4.03 -4.03 -10.91
N TYR A 63 -3.15 -3.51 -11.77
CA TYR A 63 -3.50 -2.62 -12.87
C TYR A 63 -3.23 -3.31 -14.21
N PRO A 64 -4.10 -3.16 -15.23
CA PRO A 64 -3.79 -3.65 -16.57
C PRO A 64 -2.59 -2.90 -17.17
N ALA A 65 -1.95 -3.46 -18.20
CA ALA A 65 -0.81 -2.84 -18.87
C ALA A 65 -1.13 -1.43 -19.42
N SER A 66 -2.38 -1.18 -19.81
CA SER A 66 -2.88 0.10 -20.33
C SER A 66 -3.02 1.21 -19.27
N CYS A 67 -3.02 0.87 -17.98
CA CYS A 67 -3.27 1.85 -16.91
C CYS A 67 -2.00 2.08 -16.08
N GLY A 68 -1.46 3.30 -16.15
CA GLY A 68 -0.36 3.73 -15.29
C GLY A 68 -0.77 3.74 -13.81
N ARG A 69 0.17 3.41 -12.92
CA ARG A 69 -0.07 3.40 -11.46
C ARG A 69 -0.01 4.81 -10.89
N ASN A 70 -0.75 5.04 -9.81
CA ASN A 70 -0.60 6.22 -8.98
C ASN A 70 0.37 5.93 -7.82
N PHE A 71 1.55 6.54 -7.82
CA PHE A 71 2.55 6.35 -6.77
C PHE A 71 2.20 7.10 -5.47
N ASP A 72 1.41 8.17 -5.53
CA ASP A 72 0.95 8.86 -4.31
C ASP A 72 0.02 7.95 -3.52
N GLU A 73 -0.80 7.14 -4.18
CA GLU A 73 -1.62 6.13 -3.52
C GLU A 73 -0.75 5.06 -2.85
N LEU A 74 0.37 4.65 -3.49
CA LEU A 74 1.30 3.69 -2.89
C LEU A 74 1.90 4.24 -1.60
N LEU A 75 2.32 5.51 -1.58
CA LEU A 75 2.83 6.15 -0.38
C LEU A 75 1.74 6.28 0.70
N ARG A 76 0.54 6.71 0.32
CA ARG A 76 -0.60 6.86 1.23
C ARG A 76 -0.97 5.56 1.93
N VAL A 77 -1.00 4.44 1.20
CA VAL A 77 -1.28 3.13 1.82
C VAL A 77 -0.12 2.63 2.67
N ILE A 78 1.14 2.96 2.33
CA ILE A 78 2.29 2.65 3.19
C ILE A 78 2.16 3.38 4.53
N ASP A 79 1.84 4.68 4.51
CA ASP A 79 1.64 5.47 5.73
C ASP A 79 0.50 4.88 6.59
N SER A 80 -0.63 4.53 5.97
CA SER A 80 -1.76 3.87 6.64
C SER A 80 -1.35 2.52 7.26
N LEU A 81 -0.67 1.65 6.50
CA LEU A 81 -0.24 0.33 6.99
C LEU A 81 0.76 0.47 8.15
N GLN A 82 1.69 1.42 8.08
CA GLN A 82 2.64 1.66 9.16
C GLN A 82 1.96 2.23 10.41
N LEU A 83 1.04 3.18 10.25
CA LEU A 83 0.29 3.77 11.36
C LEU A 83 -0.57 2.72 12.08
N THR A 84 -1.37 1.98 11.32
CA THR A 84 -2.28 0.95 11.85
C THR A 84 -1.55 -0.27 12.41
N SER A 85 -0.28 -0.49 12.04
CA SER A 85 0.56 -1.51 12.68
C SER A 85 1.01 -1.14 14.10
N LYS A 86 1.05 0.17 14.42
CA LYS A 86 1.53 0.70 15.71
C LYS A 86 0.40 1.07 16.66
N HIS A 87 -0.76 1.43 16.12
CA HIS A 87 -1.89 1.95 16.90
C HIS A 87 -3.16 1.16 16.62
N LYS A 88 -4.02 1.00 17.63
CA LYS A 88 -5.33 0.33 17.51
C LYS A 88 -6.38 1.22 16.82
N LEU A 89 -6.09 1.65 15.59
CA LEU A 89 -6.93 2.49 14.76
C LEU A 89 -6.98 1.99 13.31
N ALA A 90 -7.88 2.56 12.51
CA ALA A 90 -7.98 2.40 11.07
C ALA A 90 -8.02 3.77 10.39
N THR A 91 -7.53 3.86 9.16
CA THR A 91 -7.63 5.08 8.34
C THR A 91 -8.93 5.06 7.52
N PRO A 92 -9.78 6.11 7.57
CA PRO A 92 -11.03 6.14 6.82
C PRO A 92 -10.82 6.24 5.30
N ALA A 93 -11.92 6.19 4.54
CA ALA A 93 -11.90 6.37 3.09
C ALA A 93 -11.25 7.72 2.73
N ASN A 94 -10.40 7.72 1.70
CA ASN A 94 -9.65 8.89 1.22
C ASN A 94 -8.72 9.56 2.23
N TRP A 95 -8.46 8.91 3.38
CA TRP A 95 -7.57 9.43 4.41
C TRP A 95 -6.20 9.80 3.86
N LYS A 96 -5.71 10.97 4.26
CA LYS A 96 -4.33 11.46 4.06
C LYS A 96 -3.61 11.56 5.39
N ASN A 97 -2.28 11.44 5.34
CA ASN A 97 -1.44 11.59 6.53
C ASN A 97 -1.69 12.95 7.22
N GLY A 98 -1.97 12.90 8.51
CA GLY A 98 -2.37 14.03 9.36
C GLY A 98 -3.88 14.11 9.64
N GLU A 99 -4.72 13.41 8.87
CA GLU A 99 -6.18 13.44 9.06
C GLU A 99 -6.65 12.47 10.16
N ASP A 100 -7.87 12.72 10.64
CA ASP A 100 -8.50 11.90 11.68
C ASP A 100 -8.61 10.43 11.28
N CYS A 101 -8.40 9.57 12.27
CA CYS A 101 -8.49 8.12 12.18
C CYS A 101 -9.72 7.60 12.92
N ILE A 102 -10.06 6.33 12.70
CA ILE A 102 -11.15 5.63 13.37
C ILE A 102 -10.58 4.68 14.42
N ILE A 103 -11.02 4.80 15.67
CA ILE A 103 -10.66 3.84 16.72
C ILE A 103 -11.33 2.51 16.40
N THR A 104 -10.55 1.41 16.38
CA THR A 104 -11.11 0.11 16.00
C THR A 104 -12.17 -0.36 17.00
N PRO A 105 -13.17 -1.14 16.56
CA PRO A 105 -14.18 -1.70 17.47
C PRO A 105 -13.61 -2.61 18.57
N ALA A 106 -12.38 -3.08 18.42
CA ALA A 106 -11.69 -3.92 19.41
C ALA A 106 -11.24 -3.15 20.67
N VAL A 107 -11.28 -1.81 20.65
CA VAL A 107 -10.93 -0.96 21.80
C VAL A 107 -12.22 -0.58 22.52
N ASN A 108 -12.37 -0.94 23.79
CA ASN A 108 -13.56 -0.51 24.55
C ASN A 108 -13.46 0.98 24.95
N ASP A 109 -14.54 1.57 25.46
CA ASP A 109 -14.57 3.02 25.73
C ASP A 109 -13.60 3.47 26.83
N GLU A 110 -13.34 2.62 27.84
CA GLU A 110 -12.38 2.93 28.91
C GLU A 110 -10.94 2.92 28.40
N GLU A 111 -10.60 1.98 27.52
CA GLU A 111 -9.32 1.97 26.81
C GLU A 111 -9.20 3.15 25.85
N ALA A 112 -10.26 3.46 25.10
CA ALA A 112 -10.28 4.55 24.13
C ALA A 112 -10.02 5.90 24.81
N LYS A 113 -10.61 6.16 25.98
CA LYS A 113 -10.35 7.39 26.77
C LYS A 113 -8.89 7.54 27.17
N LYS A 114 -8.20 6.43 27.45
CA LYS A 114 -6.78 6.42 27.84
C LYS A 114 -5.85 6.56 26.63
N MET A 115 -6.14 5.84 25.55
CA MET A 115 -5.29 5.78 24.36
C MET A 115 -5.46 7.00 23.45
N PHE A 116 -6.67 7.54 23.37
CA PHE A 116 -7.09 8.56 22.41
C PHE A 116 -7.88 9.68 23.11
N PRO A 117 -7.27 10.43 24.05
CA PRO A 117 -7.99 11.46 24.79
C PRO A 117 -8.58 12.51 23.83
N GLY A 118 -9.87 12.80 24.00
CA GLY A 118 -10.59 13.76 23.14
C GLY A 118 -11.21 13.17 21.88
N PHE A 119 -11.28 11.84 21.73
CA PHE A 119 -11.96 11.21 20.61
C PHE A 119 -13.46 11.57 20.53
N LYS A 120 -13.98 11.67 19.30
CA LYS A 120 -15.37 12.01 19.00
C LYS A 120 -16.18 10.77 18.67
N THR A 121 -17.22 10.48 19.45
CA THR A 121 -18.17 9.39 19.18
C THR A 121 -19.31 9.86 18.28
N VAL A 122 -19.46 9.24 17.12
CA VAL A 122 -20.65 9.39 16.25
C VAL A 122 -21.61 8.22 16.45
N LYS A 123 -21.06 7.01 16.57
CA LYS A 123 -21.73 5.76 16.96
C LYS A 123 -20.76 4.92 17.81
N PRO A 124 -21.22 3.90 18.56
CA PRO A 124 -20.33 3.06 19.36
C PRO A 124 -19.15 2.46 18.58
N TYR A 125 -19.36 2.13 17.30
CA TYR A 125 -18.31 1.62 16.39
C TYR A 125 -17.63 2.70 15.53
N LEU A 126 -18.16 3.93 15.52
CA LEU A 126 -17.67 5.04 14.70
C LEU A 126 -17.18 6.16 15.60
N ARG A 127 -15.92 6.03 16.01
CA ARG A 127 -15.23 6.93 16.94
C ARG A 127 -14.01 7.51 16.24
N TYR A 128 -13.99 8.83 16.07
CA TYR A 128 -12.91 9.56 15.41
C TYR A 128 -11.88 10.02 16.43
N THR A 129 -10.60 9.94 16.08
CA THR A 129 -9.49 10.50 16.86
C THR A 129 -8.52 11.20 15.91
N PRO A 130 -7.89 12.32 16.32
CA PRO A 130 -6.73 12.84 15.60
C PRO A 130 -5.67 11.76 15.45
N GLN A 131 -4.93 11.79 14.35
CA GLN A 131 -3.82 10.86 14.15
C GLN A 131 -2.80 10.99 15.29
N PRO A 132 -2.43 9.88 15.96
CA PRO A 132 -1.38 9.90 16.98
C PRO A 132 -0.02 10.21 16.35
N LYS A 133 0.82 10.93 17.11
CA LYS A 133 2.20 11.25 16.72
C LYS A 133 3.14 10.07 16.95
#